data_AF-A0AAD7GAI2-F1
#
_entry.id   AF-A0AAD7GAI2-F1
#
_cell.length_a   1.000
_cell.length_b   1.000
_cell.length_c   1.000
_cell.angle_alpha   90.00
_cell.angle_beta   90.00
_cell.angle_gamma   90.00
#
_symmetry.space_group_name_H-M   'P 1'
#
loop_
_entity.id
_entity.type
_entity.pdbx_description
1 polymer ?
#
loop_
_entity_poly.entity_id
_entity_poly.type
_entity_poly.pdbx_seq_one_letter_code
_entity_poly.pdbx_strand_id
1 'polypeptide(L)'
;MSSKPGWPSSDRIHDEWDQAMRFAHDVLLNGKVSERVRFLQEEILSLCELELGSRETADLFSLLTSTYPRYTDAESRGAVERVGAALVRRDPALAEQVVAWLDAQSAHASAPGDVYALLCWSCALLPLVIASPLLGDLARVLAGLLDTLLGSPRAKPAMRVGAVTRVRRALRGVSNELEPIIQLLIKIRAIPLLGVTIDVVIHLKTTTEPVEARLSSELNSAVLELYCKEVLECRTVVPTHILKSLDLYIRTYVDSLAFDAVVRPALERALNRGIVIGPRAFLTAYTKPIPVPSFRALLPQILTLARAPNTAASIRDIVDLFRAVIERLRAEATEIELGIELEQTREAILALPRGRKTASGGHRAALYGMLGCLEVPRDVEAGVPALLALLANETAPEAAEALGSVLEGWIGALLTSDVPVKKAGDAGAAVVHGMGLKSGAGVAGVRRAWWMLGAGVLWAGARDSEAYSAFARALLPALDAALNALGTGIGAKDDALWEACVSAACLLRLAAGGELAKHAVGLPAVRAIIAPVSGDKPVWLFNERVYSRIGAAKDAVGMVATEQEALWFVRALDGVWAVAAGGSSCA
;
A
#
# COMPACT_ATOMS: atom_id res chain seq x y z
N MET A 1 -43.05 12.15 46.15
CA MET A 1 -41.85 11.96 45.31
C MET A 1 -40.69 12.56 46.08
N SER A 2 -39.79 11.72 46.63
CA SER A 2 -38.60 12.21 47.34
C SER A 2 -37.68 12.87 46.31
N SER A 3 -37.32 14.14 46.51
CA SER A 3 -36.35 14.83 45.67
C SER A 3 -35.03 14.07 45.70
N LYS A 4 -34.49 13.69 44.53
CA LYS A 4 -33.14 13.12 44.47
C LYS A 4 -32.19 14.06 45.22
N PRO A 5 -31.38 13.55 46.17
CA PRO A 5 -30.40 14.38 46.86
C PRO A 5 -29.46 15.05 45.85
N GLY A 6 -29.20 16.35 46.03
CA GLY A 6 -28.28 17.12 45.19
C GLY A 6 -26.83 16.94 45.60
N TRP A 7 -25.93 17.56 44.82
CA TRP A 7 -24.52 17.69 45.17
C TRP A 7 -24.35 18.51 46.47
N PRO A 8 -23.63 18.02 47.49
CA PRO A 8 -23.40 18.77 48.73
C PRO A 8 -22.59 20.05 48.49
N SER A 9 -22.78 21.06 49.34
CA SER A 9 -21.93 22.26 49.34
C SER A 9 -20.50 21.91 49.76
N SER A 10 -19.50 22.66 49.29
CA SER A 10 -18.08 22.44 49.61
C SER A 10 -17.82 22.27 51.12
N ASP A 11 -18.49 23.05 51.97
CA ASP A 11 -18.32 22.99 53.43
C ASP A 11 -18.85 21.69 54.08
N ARG A 12 -19.73 20.96 53.39
CA ARG A 12 -20.39 19.73 53.88
C ARG A 12 -19.93 18.48 53.14
N ILE A 13 -19.07 18.62 52.13
CA ILE A 13 -18.77 17.52 51.22
C ILE A 13 -18.02 16.38 51.91
N HIS A 14 -17.18 16.70 52.90
CA HIS A 14 -16.47 15.70 53.70
C HIS A 14 -17.43 14.91 54.60
N ASP A 15 -18.39 15.59 55.23
CA ASP A 15 -19.39 14.95 56.09
C ASP A 15 -20.38 14.07 55.30
N GLU A 16 -20.63 14.43 54.03
CA GLU A 16 -21.58 13.74 53.14
C GLU A 16 -20.89 12.98 51.99
N TRP A 17 -19.64 12.56 52.19
CA TRP A 17 -18.80 12.02 51.12
C TRP A 17 -19.42 10.85 50.34
N ASP A 18 -19.96 9.85 51.04
CA ASP A 18 -20.58 8.68 50.40
C ASP A 18 -21.81 9.06 49.55
N GLN A 19 -22.55 10.09 49.96
CA GLN A 19 -23.67 10.63 49.20
C GLN A 19 -23.18 11.42 47.99
N ALA A 20 -22.13 12.24 48.16
CA ALA A 20 -21.48 12.96 47.07
C ALA A 20 -20.98 12.00 45.99
N MET A 21 -20.27 10.93 46.35
CA MET A 21 -19.74 9.96 45.38
C MET A 21 -20.84 9.21 44.62
N ARG A 22 -21.95 8.85 45.27
CA ARG A 22 -23.11 8.26 44.57
C ARG A 22 -23.74 9.23 43.59
N PHE A 23 -23.90 10.49 43.98
CA PHE A 23 -24.41 11.54 43.09
C PHE A 23 -23.49 11.75 41.89
N ALA A 24 -22.19 11.90 42.13
CA ALA A 24 -21.18 12.06 41.10
C ALA A 24 -21.20 10.88 40.11
N HIS A 25 -21.31 9.66 40.62
CA HIS A 25 -21.38 8.47 39.78
C HIS A 25 -22.66 8.44 38.92
N ASP A 26 -23.83 8.83 39.45
CA ASP A 26 -25.07 8.99 38.66
C ASP A 26 -24.90 10.03 37.55
N VAL A 27 -24.31 11.18 37.87
CA VAL A 27 -24.06 12.26 36.88
C VAL A 27 -23.11 11.79 35.78
N LEU A 28 -21.98 11.15 36.13
CA LEU A 28 -20.98 10.72 35.15
C LEU A 28 -21.43 9.53 34.30
N LEU A 29 -22.30 8.65 34.80
CA LEU A 29 -22.84 7.55 33.99
C LEU A 29 -24.06 7.93 33.15
N ASN A 30 -24.97 8.73 33.71
CA ASN A 30 -26.31 8.94 33.14
C ASN A 30 -26.52 10.36 32.59
N GLY A 31 -25.68 11.33 32.99
CA GLY A 31 -25.76 12.71 32.52
C GLY A 31 -25.40 12.86 31.04
N LYS A 32 -25.87 13.93 30.42
CA LYS A 32 -25.49 14.30 29.04
C LYS A 32 -24.03 14.77 29.00
N VAL A 33 -23.42 14.79 27.81
CA VAL A 33 -22.00 15.22 27.62
C VAL A 33 -21.73 16.56 28.31
N SER A 34 -22.54 17.59 28.05
CA SER A 34 -22.37 18.92 28.64
C SER A 34 -22.49 18.92 30.17
N GLU A 35 -23.40 18.12 30.72
CA GLU A 35 -23.59 17.99 32.17
C GLU A 35 -22.39 17.32 32.83
N ARG A 36 -21.88 16.22 32.25
CA ARG A 36 -20.69 15.52 32.73
C ARG A 36 -19.45 16.40 32.66
N VAL A 37 -19.23 17.05 31.52
CA VAL A 37 -18.07 17.92 31.27
C VAL A 37 -18.07 19.08 32.27
N ARG A 38 -19.21 19.74 32.44
CA ARG A 38 -19.37 20.83 33.42
C ARG A 38 -19.10 20.32 34.84
N PHE A 39 -19.72 19.21 35.23
CA PHE A 39 -19.57 18.65 36.58
C PHE A 39 -18.12 18.27 36.89
N LEU A 40 -17.39 17.69 35.93
CA LEU A 40 -15.96 17.39 36.09
C LEU A 40 -15.12 18.66 36.26
N GLN A 41 -15.42 19.72 35.51
CA GLN A 41 -14.64 20.95 35.48
C GLN A 41 -14.92 21.89 36.65
N GLU A 42 -16.18 22.00 37.06
CA GLU A 42 -16.62 22.96 38.09
C GLU A 42 -16.63 22.31 39.47
N GLU A 43 -17.13 21.07 39.57
CA GLU A 43 -17.32 20.40 40.86
C GLU A 43 -16.14 19.48 41.22
N ILE A 44 -15.78 18.51 40.38
CA ILE A 44 -14.75 17.53 40.76
C ILE A 44 -13.34 18.13 40.72
N LEU A 45 -13.05 19.00 39.76
CA LEU A 45 -11.73 19.63 39.66
C LEU A 45 -11.46 20.55 40.86
N SER A 46 -12.45 21.27 41.37
CA SER A 46 -12.29 22.13 42.55
C SER A 46 -12.02 21.33 43.82
N LEU A 47 -12.52 20.10 43.93
CA LEU A 47 -12.13 19.18 45.03
C LEU A 47 -10.65 18.80 45.01
N CYS A 48 -10.00 18.84 43.84
CA CYS A 48 -8.57 18.56 43.76
C CYS A 48 -7.73 19.69 44.38
N GLU A 49 -8.30 20.87 44.61
CA GLU A 49 -7.65 22.00 45.28
C GLU A 49 -7.83 21.95 46.81
N LEU A 50 -8.75 21.12 47.31
CA LEU A 50 -8.97 20.90 48.74
C LEU A 50 -8.03 19.83 49.31
N GLU A 51 -7.86 19.86 50.64
CA GLU A 51 -7.19 18.80 51.39
C GLU A 51 -8.08 17.55 51.46
N LEU A 52 -7.83 16.60 50.55
CA LEU A 52 -8.50 15.30 50.58
C LEU A 52 -7.62 14.27 51.30
N GLY A 53 -8.22 13.44 52.14
CA GLY A 53 -7.55 12.27 52.69
C GLY A 53 -7.30 11.19 51.64
N SER A 54 -6.59 10.13 52.05
CA SER A 54 -6.27 9.01 51.16
C SER A 54 -7.52 8.27 50.68
N ARG A 55 -8.57 8.19 51.53
CA ARG A 55 -9.86 7.58 51.15
C ARG A 55 -10.54 8.41 50.06
N GLU A 56 -10.70 9.71 50.26
CA GLU A 56 -11.36 10.58 49.30
C GLU A 56 -10.61 10.62 47.96
N THR A 57 -9.27 10.60 48.01
CA THR A 57 -8.42 10.51 46.82
C THR A 57 -8.67 9.21 46.05
N ALA A 58 -8.70 8.07 46.74
CA ALA A 58 -8.98 6.78 46.14
C ALA A 58 -10.40 6.68 45.57
N ASP A 59 -11.40 7.24 46.27
CA ASP A 59 -12.79 7.26 45.83
C ASP A 59 -12.96 8.10 44.56
N LEU A 60 -12.32 9.28 44.47
CA LEU A 60 -12.32 10.09 43.25
C LEU A 60 -11.62 9.37 42.09
N PHE A 61 -10.48 8.72 42.34
CA PHE A 61 -9.81 7.94 41.31
C PHE A 61 -10.70 6.77 40.83
N SER A 62 -11.35 6.06 41.75
CA SER A 62 -12.31 4.99 41.45
C SER A 62 -13.51 5.50 40.64
N LEU A 63 -14.01 6.70 40.96
CA LEU A 63 -15.08 7.35 40.22
C LEU A 63 -14.68 7.63 38.75
N LEU A 64 -13.49 8.18 38.51
CA LEU A 64 -13.03 8.46 37.14
C LEU A 64 -12.76 7.19 36.34
N THR A 65 -12.20 6.17 36.99
CA THR A 65 -11.83 4.90 36.35
C THR A 65 -13.01 3.97 36.14
N SER A 66 -14.05 3.98 36.98
CA SER A 66 -15.27 3.19 36.74
C SER A 66 -16.11 3.74 35.57
N THR A 67 -15.92 5.00 35.21
CA THR A 67 -16.72 5.71 34.20
C THR A 67 -15.98 5.94 32.88
N TYR A 68 -14.71 5.54 32.76
CA TYR A 68 -13.88 5.81 31.59
C TYR A 68 -14.47 5.38 30.23
N PRO A 69 -15.21 4.26 30.11
CA PRO A 69 -15.77 3.83 28.82
C PRO A 69 -16.86 4.79 28.29
N ARG A 70 -17.40 5.67 29.14
CA ARG A 70 -18.44 6.65 28.76
C ARG A 70 -17.87 7.90 28.08
N TYR A 71 -16.57 8.15 28.19
CA TYR A 71 -15.91 9.35 27.65
C TYR A 71 -15.51 9.16 26.18
N THR A 72 -16.53 9.08 25.33
CA THR A 72 -16.34 8.84 23.89
C THR A 72 -15.97 10.11 23.12
N ASP A 73 -16.40 11.28 23.59
CA ASP A 73 -16.13 12.59 23.00
C ASP A 73 -14.85 13.25 23.54
N ALA A 74 -14.33 14.25 22.81
CA ALA A 74 -13.07 14.89 23.14
C ALA A 74 -13.14 15.78 24.40
N GLU A 75 -14.29 16.42 24.65
CA GLU A 75 -14.47 17.34 25.78
C GLU A 75 -14.53 16.57 27.10
N SER A 76 -15.29 15.47 27.15
CA SER A 76 -15.36 14.57 28.29
C SER A 76 -13.98 14.01 28.63
N ARG A 77 -13.23 13.51 27.64
CA ARG A 77 -11.85 13.02 27.86
C ARG A 77 -10.94 14.11 28.42
N GLY A 78 -10.95 15.30 27.82
CA GLY A 78 -10.12 16.41 28.29
C GLY A 78 -10.51 16.94 29.68
N ALA A 79 -11.77 16.82 30.09
CA ALA A 79 -12.21 17.15 31.45
C ALA A 79 -11.68 16.13 32.46
N VAL A 80 -11.87 14.83 32.19
CA VAL A 80 -11.43 13.73 33.05
C VAL A 80 -9.92 13.70 33.21
N GLU A 81 -9.18 13.89 32.12
CA GLU A 81 -7.71 13.97 32.15
C GLU A 81 -7.22 15.11 33.03
N ARG A 82 -7.88 16.27 33.01
CA ARG A 82 -7.51 17.40 33.86
C ARG A 82 -7.72 17.10 35.33
N VAL A 83 -8.84 16.47 35.68
CA VAL A 83 -9.11 16.04 37.06
C VAL A 83 -8.07 15.00 37.50
N GLY A 84 -7.85 13.95 36.69
CA GLY A 84 -6.85 12.91 37.01
C GLY A 84 -5.44 13.48 37.18
N ALA A 85 -5.03 14.39 36.29
CA ALA A 85 -3.74 15.09 36.39
C ALA A 85 -3.65 16.00 37.62
N ALA A 86 -4.75 16.64 38.04
CA ALA A 86 -4.81 17.43 39.26
C ALA A 86 -4.65 16.56 40.51
N LEU A 87 -5.34 15.42 40.57
CA LEU A 87 -5.21 14.44 41.66
C LEU A 87 -3.77 13.96 41.82
N VAL A 88 -3.12 13.54 40.74
CA VAL A 88 -1.72 13.07 40.77
C VAL A 88 -0.74 14.20 41.11
N ARG A 89 -0.99 15.43 40.63
CA ARG A 89 -0.13 16.57 40.97
C ARG A 89 -0.20 16.91 42.45
N ARG A 90 -1.39 16.79 43.06
CA ARG A 90 -1.57 17.00 44.49
C ARG A 90 -0.95 15.87 45.31
N ASP A 91 -1.21 14.62 44.93
CA ASP A 91 -0.66 13.43 45.58
C ASP A 91 0.20 12.62 44.60
N PRO A 92 1.51 12.91 44.50
CA PRO A 92 2.41 12.16 43.62
C PRO A 92 2.49 10.67 43.92
N ALA A 93 2.18 10.23 45.15
CA ALA A 93 2.16 8.80 45.49
C ALA A 93 1.02 8.05 44.77
N LEU A 94 -0.04 8.76 44.39
CA LEU A 94 -1.12 8.21 43.57
C LEU A 94 -0.63 7.78 42.17
N ALA A 95 0.44 8.38 41.65
CA ALA A 95 0.96 8.08 40.31
C ALA A 95 1.25 6.58 40.12
N GLU A 96 1.82 5.92 41.13
CA GLU A 96 2.12 4.48 41.09
C GLU A 96 0.86 3.65 40.91
N GLN A 97 -0.19 3.96 41.68
CA GLN A 97 -1.48 3.28 41.59
C GLN A 97 -2.15 3.51 40.24
N VAL A 98 -2.06 4.74 39.69
CA VAL A 98 -2.62 5.07 38.38
C VAL A 98 -1.90 4.33 37.27
N VAL A 99 -0.57 4.27 37.30
CA VAL A 99 0.23 3.52 36.31
C VAL A 99 -0.06 2.04 36.40
N ALA A 100 -0.10 1.47 37.60
CA ALA A 100 -0.45 0.06 37.81
C ALA A 100 -1.87 -0.26 37.31
N TRP A 101 -2.84 0.63 37.55
CA TRP A 101 -4.19 0.50 37.01
C TRP A 101 -4.22 0.56 35.49
N LEU A 102 -3.50 1.52 34.89
CA LEU A 102 -3.41 1.65 33.43
C LEU A 102 -2.81 0.40 32.78
N ASP A 103 -1.77 -0.18 33.39
CA ASP A 103 -1.15 -1.41 32.92
C ASP A 103 -2.15 -2.58 32.93
N ALA A 104 -2.82 -2.80 34.07
CA ALA A 104 -3.84 -3.82 34.22
C ALA A 104 -5.01 -3.63 33.22
N GLN A 105 -5.51 -2.40 33.05
CA GLN A 105 -6.61 -2.14 32.11
C GLN A 105 -6.18 -2.27 30.65
N SER A 106 -4.95 -1.90 30.31
CA SER A 106 -4.44 -2.01 28.94
C SER A 106 -4.42 -3.47 28.44
N ALA A 107 -4.22 -4.43 29.34
CA ALA A 107 -4.29 -5.86 29.04
C ALA A 107 -5.72 -6.37 28.76
N HIS A 108 -6.74 -5.68 29.25
CA HIS A 108 -8.15 -6.09 29.13
C HIS A 108 -8.95 -5.28 28.09
N ALA A 109 -8.47 -4.09 27.71
CA ALA A 109 -9.15 -3.22 26.76
C ALA A 109 -9.10 -3.79 25.34
N SER A 110 -10.26 -4.16 24.80
CA SER A 110 -10.39 -4.70 23.43
C SER A 110 -11.16 -3.79 22.47
N ALA A 111 -12.02 -2.92 23.00
CA ALA A 111 -12.75 -1.95 22.19
C ALA A 111 -11.84 -0.75 21.84
N PRO A 112 -11.75 -0.33 20.57
CA PRO A 112 -10.88 0.78 20.18
C PRO A 112 -11.16 2.09 20.94
N GLY A 113 -12.42 2.35 21.32
CA GLY A 113 -12.78 3.51 22.13
C GLY A 113 -12.12 3.49 23.51
N ASP A 114 -12.12 2.34 24.17
CA ASP A 114 -11.53 2.13 25.49
C ASP A 114 -10.00 2.24 25.43
N VAL A 115 -9.38 1.56 24.46
CA VAL A 115 -7.92 1.65 24.23
C VAL A 115 -7.50 3.09 23.94
N TYR A 116 -8.30 3.84 23.16
CA TYR A 116 -8.05 5.25 22.89
C TYR A 116 -8.19 6.12 24.15
N ALA A 117 -9.19 5.87 25.00
CA ALA A 117 -9.34 6.58 26.26
C ALA A 117 -8.13 6.33 27.17
N LEU A 118 -7.72 5.08 27.38
CA LEU A 118 -6.54 4.73 28.18
C LEU A 118 -5.26 5.38 27.62
N LEU A 119 -5.08 5.40 26.30
CA LEU A 119 -3.95 6.10 25.67
C LEU A 119 -3.95 7.59 26.02
N CYS A 120 -5.12 8.22 26.00
CA CYS A 120 -5.25 9.64 26.32
C CYS A 120 -4.89 9.95 27.79
N TRP A 121 -5.28 9.05 28.71
CA TRP A 121 -4.86 9.10 30.11
C TRP A 121 -3.34 8.94 30.26
N SER A 122 -2.75 7.94 29.61
CA SER A 122 -1.28 7.74 29.63
C SER A 122 -0.54 8.98 29.10
N CYS A 123 -1.06 9.62 28.06
CA CYS A 123 -0.53 10.88 27.52
C CYS A 123 -0.62 12.04 28.53
N ALA A 124 -1.72 12.13 29.29
CA ALA A 124 -1.90 13.18 30.30
C ALA A 124 -0.98 12.97 31.53
N LEU A 125 -0.68 11.71 31.85
CA LEU A 125 0.18 11.34 32.98
C LEU A 125 1.67 11.50 32.66
N LEU A 126 2.07 11.38 31.39
CA LEU A 126 3.48 11.42 30.96
C LEU A 126 4.27 12.62 31.54
N PRO A 127 3.80 13.88 31.47
CA PRO A 127 4.54 15.01 32.03
C PRO A 127 4.67 14.97 33.56
N LEU A 128 3.80 14.24 34.27
CA LEU A 128 3.81 14.15 35.72
C LEU A 128 4.79 13.09 36.24
N VAL A 129 5.09 12.07 35.43
CA VAL A 129 5.96 10.96 35.83
C VAL A 129 7.29 10.94 35.09
N ILE A 130 7.57 11.96 34.27
CA ILE A 130 8.75 11.97 33.40
C ILE A 130 10.08 11.87 34.17
N ALA A 131 10.15 12.47 35.36
CA ALA A 131 11.31 12.42 36.24
C ALA A 131 11.21 11.32 37.32
N SER A 132 10.21 10.44 37.23
CA SER A 132 9.95 9.40 38.23
C SER A 132 10.37 8.02 37.72
N PRO A 133 10.61 7.03 38.61
CA PRO A 133 10.92 5.67 38.20
C PRO A 133 9.77 4.99 37.44
N LEU A 134 8.55 5.56 37.47
CA LEU A 134 7.37 5.02 36.81
C LEU A 134 7.36 5.28 35.28
N LEU A 135 8.28 6.11 34.76
CA LEU A 135 8.38 6.38 33.33
C LEU A 135 8.51 5.08 32.51
N GLY A 136 9.28 4.11 33.02
CA GLY A 136 9.49 2.80 32.40
C GLY A 136 8.18 2.07 32.10
N ASP A 137 7.33 1.97 33.12
CA ASP A 137 6.06 1.25 33.04
C ASP A 137 5.03 2.03 32.24
N LEU A 138 4.94 3.35 32.45
CA LEU A 138 4.02 4.18 31.66
C LEU A 138 4.37 4.16 30.16
N ALA A 139 5.65 4.20 29.80
CA ALA A 139 6.07 4.12 28.40
C ALA A 139 5.70 2.77 27.77
N ARG A 140 5.79 1.66 28.52
CA ARG A 140 5.35 0.34 28.07
C ARG A 140 3.85 0.31 27.80
N VAL A 141 3.05 0.84 28.72
CA VAL A 141 1.60 0.96 28.55
C VAL A 141 1.24 1.83 27.35
N LEU A 142 1.86 3.02 27.25
CA LEU A 142 1.64 3.94 26.14
C LEU A 142 2.00 3.30 24.79
N ALA A 143 3.11 2.56 24.73
CA ALA A 143 3.53 1.82 23.54
C ALA A 143 2.52 0.74 23.15
N GLY A 144 2.09 -0.09 24.11
CA GLY A 144 1.14 -1.18 23.86
C GLY A 144 -0.23 -0.68 23.40
N LEU A 145 -0.74 0.39 24.02
CA LEU A 145 -2.01 1.02 23.63
C LEU A 145 -1.94 1.64 22.24
N LEU A 146 -0.84 2.32 21.91
CA LEU A 146 -0.63 2.90 20.59
C LEU A 146 -0.54 1.82 19.51
N ASP A 147 0.27 0.78 19.75
CA ASP A 147 0.43 -0.35 18.83
C ASP A 147 -0.91 -1.05 18.57
N THR A 148 -1.68 -1.32 19.64
CA THR A 148 -3.02 -1.92 19.57
C THR A 148 -3.97 -1.09 18.72
N LEU A 149 -4.00 0.24 18.88
CA LEU A 149 -4.88 1.12 18.09
C LEU A 149 -4.49 1.18 16.62
N LEU A 150 -3.19 1.28 16.34
CA LEU A 150 -2.69 1.37 14.98
C LEU A 150 -2.88 0.04 14.22
N GLY A 151 -2.71 -1.10 14.90
CA GLY A 151 -2.92 -2.43 14.36
C GLY A 151 -4.38 -2.90 14.31
N SER A 152 -5.28 -2.29 15.09
CA SER A 152 -6.67 -2.75 15.18
C SER A 152 -7.45 -2.47 13.89
N PRO A 153 -8.00 -3.49 13.21
CA PRO A 153 -8.84 -3.29 12.02
C PRO A 153 -10.20 -2.62 12.37
N ARG A 154 -10.61 -2.68 13.64
CA ARG A 154 -11.86 -2.07 14.14
C ARG A 154 -11.71 -0.57 14.43
N ALA A 155 -10.48 -0.07 14.59
CA ALA A 155 -10.24 1.34 14.84
C ALA A 155 -10.50 2.17 13.56
N LYS A 156 -11.32 3.23 13.69
CA LYS A 156 -11.58 4.16 12.59
C LYS A 156 -10.29 4.90 12.21
N PRO A 157 -10.05 5.24 10.92
CA PRO A 157 -8.87 6.00 10.51
C PRO A 157 -8.65 7.30 11.30
N ALA A 158 -9.72 8.06 11.55
CA ALA A 158 -9.68 9.29 12.35
C ALA A 158 -9.18 9.07 13.79
N MET A 159 -9.49 7.91 14.39
CA MET A 159 -9.04 7.55 15.74
C MET A 159 -7.54 7.26 15.77
N ARG A 160 -7.01 6.56 14.76
CA ARG A 160 -5.56 6.32 14.63
C ARG A 160 -4.79 7.64 14.47
N VAL A 161 -5.29 8.55 13.64
CA VAL A 161 -4.71 9.91 13.48
C VAL A 161 -4.79 10.70 14.79
N GLY A 162 -5.93 10.62 15.49
CA GLY A 162 -6.11 11.22 16.81
C GLY A 162 -5.10 10.70 17.83
N ALA A 163 -4.82 9.39 17.81
CA ALA A 163 -3.92 8.72 18.75
C ALA A 163 -2.49 9.25 18.58
N VAL A 164 -1.99 9.22 17.33
CA VAL A 164 -0.67 9.79 16.99
C VAL A 164 -0.60 11.27 17.36
N THR A 165 -1.65 12.05 17.07
CA THR A 165 -1.69 13.48 17.40
C THR A 165 -1.62 13.71 18.90
N ARG A 166 -2.32 12.91 19.69
CA ARG A 166 -2.33 13.00 21.16
C ARG A 166 -0.97 12.66 21.74
N VAL A 167 -0.36 11.56 21.31
CA VAL A 167 1.00 11.15 21.72
C VAL A 167 2.01 12.23 21.35
N ARG A 168 1.99 12.77 20.12
CA ARG A 168 2.89 13.86 19.71
C ARG A 168 2.74 15.10 20.60
N ARG A 169 1.52 15.47 20.99
CA ARG A 169 1.29 16.63 21.88
C ARG A 169 1.86 16.38 23.28
N ALA A 170 1.65 15.19 23.84
CA ALA A 170 2.20 14.82 25.14
C ALA A 170 3.74 14.86 25.13
N LEU A 171 4.36 14.25 24.11
CA LEU A 171 5.82 14.24 23.94
C LEU A 171 6.41 15.65 23.75
N ARG A 172 5.74 16.54 23.02
CA ARG A 172 6.15 17.95 22.94
C ARG A 172 6.13 18.67 24.29
N GLY A 173 5.23 18.26 25.19
CA GLY A 173 5.17 18.79 26.55
C GLY A 173 6.36 18.38 27.43
N VAL A 174 7.12 17.36 27.02
CA VAL A 174 8.33 16.85 27.70
C VAL A 174 9.54 16.87 26.76
N SER A 175 9.67 17.92 25.93
CA SER A 175 10.67 17.99 24.86
C SER A 175 12.12 17.82 25.32
N ASN A 176 12.42 18.20 26.57
CA ASN A 176 13.77 18.09 27.15
C ASN A 176 14.13 16.65 27.55
N GLU A 177 13.15 15.75 27.61
CA GLU A 177 13.27 14.38 28.11
C GLU A 177 13.09 13.34 26.98
N LEU A 178 13.12 13.77 25.72
CA LEU A 178 12.91 12.88 24.57
C LEU A 178 14.04 11.88 24.39
N GLU A 179 15.30 12.24 24.66
CA GLU A 179 16.44 11.32 24.54
C GLU A 179 16.34 10.14 25.52
N PRO A 180 16.12 10.34 26.84
CA PRO A 180 15.84 9.25 27.77
C PRO A 180 14.66 8.38 27.36
N ILE A 181 13.57 8.99 26.86
CA ILE A 181 12.42 8.25 26.33
C ILE A 181 12.85 7.37 25.14
N ILE A 182 13.62 7.91 24.19
CA ILE A 182 14.10 7.15 23.02
C ILE A 182 14.93 5.94 23.47
N GLN A 183 15.89 6.13 24.39
CA GLN A 183 16.70 5.03 24.92
C GLN A 183 15.84 3.92 25.54
N LEU A 184 14.84 4.31 26.34
CA LEU A 184 13.88 3.38 26.94
C LEU A 184 13.08 2.63 25.87
N LEU A 185 12.55 3.33 24.86
CA LEU A 185 11.76 2.74 23.78
C LEU A 185 12.57 1.77 22.92
N ILE A 186 13.86 2.04 22.71
CA ILE A 186 14.79 1.11 22.05
C ILE A 186 14.94 -0.17 22.89
N LYS A 187 15.16 -0.03 24.21
CA LYS A 187 15.31 -1.15 25.14
C LYS A 187 14.07 -2.05 25.17
N ILE A 188 12.87 -1.47 25.16
CA ILE A 188 11.60 -2.22 25.14
C ILE A 188 11.10 -2.54 23.72
N ARG A 189 11.83 -2.14 22.67
CA ARG A 189 11.53 -2.39 21.24
C ARG A 189 10.16 -1.85 20.79
N ALA A 190 9.75 -0.71 21.32
CA ALA A 190 8.45 -0.10 21.05
C ALA A 190 8.46 0.75 19.76
N ILE A 191 8.58 0.12 18.59
CA ILE A 191 8.81 0.79 17.30
C ILE A 191 7.76 1.88 16.96
N PRO A 192 6.44 1.68 17.12
CA PRO A 192 5.46 2.71 16.79
C PRO A 192 5.63 3.99 17.62
N LEU A 193 5.80 3.82 18.94
CA LEU A 193 6.00 4.97 19.84
C LEU A 193 7.37 5.63 19.61
N LEU A 194 8.40 4.83 19.31
CA LEU A 194 9.72 5.33 18.93
C LEU A 194 9.64 6.22 17.68
N GLY A 195 8.93 5.75 16.64
CA GLY A 195 8.68 6.53 15.43
C GLY A 195 8.00 7.86 15.71
N VAL A 196 6.93 7.86 16.51
CA VAL A 196 6.23 9.09 16.90
C VAL A 196 7.12 10.02 17.73
N THR A 197 8.03 9.48 18.53
CA THR A 197 8.98 10.26 19.34
C THR A 197 10.03 10.94 18.46
N ILE A 198 10.59 10.22 17.49
CA ILE A 198 11.53 10.79 16.52
C ILE A 198 10.82 11.81 15.62
N ASP A 199 9.57 11.57 15.22
CA ASP A 199 8.77 12.57 14.49
C ASP A 199 8.68 13.89 15.27
N VAL A 200 8.55 13.82 16.59
CA VAL A 200 8.54 15.02 17.45
C VAL A 200 9.90 15.70 17.40
N VAL A 201 11.01 14.97 17.62
CA VAL A 201 12.38 15.51 17.55
C VAL A 201 12.63 16.26 16.23
N ILE A 202 12.26 15.66 15.10
CA ILE A 202 12.41 16.25 13.76
C ILE A 202 11.64 17.56 13.64
N HIS A 203 10.43 17.65 14.21
CA HIS A 203 9.52 18.78 14.03
C HIS A 203 9.50 19.78 15.21
N LEU A 204 10.38 19.63 16.21
CA LEU A 204 10.49 20.60 17.29
C LEU A 204 10.94 21.95 16.72
N LYS A 205 10.12 22.99 16.91
CA LYS A 205 10.43 24.35 16.43
C LYS A 205 11.32 25.14 17.39
N THR A 206 11.46 24.65 18.62
CA THR A 206 12.15 25.33 19.71
C THR A 206 13.67 25.17 19.65
N THR A 207 14.18 24.26 18.82
CA THR A 207 15.61 23.96 18.71
C THR A 207 16.23 24.69 17.52
N THR A 208 17.35 25.38 17.74
CA THR A 208 18.13 26.08 16.70
C THR A 208 18.98 25.13 15.87
N GLU A 209 19.24 23.93 16.37
CA GLU A 209 20.05 22.91 15.71
C GLU A 209 19.41 22.40 14.41
N PRO A 210 20.24 22.13 13.38
CA PRO A 210 19.78 21.48 12.16
C PRO A 210 19.21 20.10 12.49
N VAL A 211 18.22 19.65 11.72
CA VAL A 211 17.44 18.43 12.02
C VAL A 211 18.33 17.21 12.19
N GLU A 212 19.39 17.12 11.38
CA GLU A 212 20.36 16.04 11.34
C GLU A 212 21.18 15.93 12.64
N ALA A 213 21.35 17.04 13.38
CA ALA A 213 22.11 17.07 14.63
C ALA A 213 21.24 16.86 15.88
N ARG A 214 19.90 16.89 15.75
CA ARG A 214 18.97 16.80 16.88
C ARG A 214 18.89 15.42 17.53
N LEU A 215 19.44 14.41 16.86
CA LEU A 215 19.56 13.06 17.39
C LEU A 215 21.05 12.77 17.57
N SER A 216 21.47 12.39 18.79
CA SER A 216 22.87 12.03 19.05
C SER A 216 23.31 10.87 18.16
N SER A 217 24.59 10.82 17.77
CA SER A 217 25.12 9.78 16.88
C SER A 217 24.95 8.37 17.46
N GLU A 218 25.06 8.24 18.79
CA GLU A 218 24.82 6.99 19.51
C GLU A 218 23.36 6.54 19.40
N LEU A 219 22.41 7.44 19.65
CA LEU A 219 20.99 7.14 19.46
C LEU A 219 20.63 6.83 18.01
N ASN A 220 21.18 7.59 17.06
CA ASN A 220 20.95 7.35 15.64
C ASN A 220 21.40 5.92 15.26
N SER A 221 22.57 5.51 15.71
CA SER A 221 23.09 4.16 15.49
C SER A 221 22.20 3.10 16.13
N ALA A 222 21.78 3.30 17.39
CA ALA A 222 20.92 2.36 18.11
C ALA A 222 19.52 2.21 17.48
N VAL A 223 18.92 3.29 16.97
CA VAL A 223 17.64 3.24 16.23
C VAL A 223 17.82 2.47 14.92
N LEU A 224 18.89 2.73 14.17
CA LEU A 224 19.16 2.03 12.91
C LEU A 224 19.38 0.53 13.12
N GLU A 225 20.15 0.15 14.14
CA GLU A 225 20.38 -1.25 14.52
C GLU A 225 19.08 -1.96 14.91
N LEU A 226 18.25 -1.29 15.73
CA LEU A 226 16.92 -1.80 16.08
C LEU A 226 16.06 -2.01 14.84
N TYR A 227 16.01 -1.04 13.92
CA TYR A 227 15.26 -1.15 12.68
C TYR A 227 15.75 -2.32 11.81
N CYS A 228 17.08 -2.45 11.66
CA CYS A 228 17.67 -3.55 10.90
C CYS A 228 17.29 -4.91 11.48
N LYS A 229 17.33 -5.06 12.80
CA LYS A 229 17.04 -6.32 13.48
C LYS A 229 15.55 -6.67 13.50
N GLU A 230 14.69 -5.73 13.87
CA GLU A 230 13.28 -5.99 14.17
C GLU A 230 12.36 -5.77 12.95
N VAL A 231 12.81 -5.03 11.92
CA VAL A 231 12.01 -4.76 10.71
C VAL A 231 12.64 -5.39 9.46
N LEU A 232 13.90 -5.08 9.16
CA LEU A 232 14.54 -5.59 7.92
C LEU A 232 14.76 -7.10 7.97
N GLU A 233 15.33 -7.60 9.06
CA GLU A 233 15.68 -9.02 9.22
C GLU A 233 14.55 -9.87 9.82
N CYS A 234 13.35 -9.30 9.99
CA CYS A 234 12.23 -9.97 10.62
C CYS A 234 11.68 -11.10 9.74
N ARG A 235 11.64 -12.31 10.30
CA ARG A 235 11.13 -13.51 9.61
C ARG A 235 9.60 -13.64 9.68
N THR A 236 8.97 -12.95 10.63
CA THR A 236 7.52 -12.99 10.80
C THR A 236 6.89 -11.84 10.02
N VAL A 237 5.58 -11.94 9.79
CA VAL A 237 4.81 -10.87 9.16
C VAL A 237 4.86 -9.64 10.06
N VAL A 238 5.47 -8.56 9.55
CA VAL A 238 5.52 -7.27 10.25
C VAL A 238 4.25 -6.48 9.91
N PRO A 239 3.44 -6.07 10.91
CA PRO A 239 2.28 -5.22 10.69
C PRO A 239 2.61 -3.93 9.93
N THR A 240 1.69 -3.49 9.05
CA THR A 240 1.92 -2.34 8.18
C THR A 240 2.20 -1.04 8.93
N HIS A 241 1.60 -0.84 10.12
CA HIS A 241 1.87 0.35 10.91
C HIS A 241 3.29 0.35 11.48
N ILE A 242 3.85 -0.82 11.85
CA ILE A 242 5.24 -0.95 12.29
C ILE A 242 6.20 -0.67 11.13
N LEU A 243 5.93 -1.24 9.94
CA LEU A 243 6.75 -1.01 8.73
C LEU A 243 6.93 0.49 8.42
N LYS A 244 5.87 1.29 8.63
CA LYS A 244 5.84 2.73 8.31
C LYS A 244 6.27 3.64 9.46
N SER A 245 6.41 3.11 10.68
CA SER A 245 6.61 3.93 11.89
C SER A 245 7.91 4.74 11.85
N LEU A 246 8.94 4.23 11.17
CA LEU A 246 10.25 4.87 11.08
C LEU A 246 10.54 5.45 9.69
N ASP A 247 9.52 5.62 8.83
CA ASP A 247 9.72 6.18 7.48
C ASP A 247 10.37 7.56 7.51
N LEU A 248 9.91 8.44 8.41
CA LEU A 248 10.47 9.78 8.52
C LEU A 248 11.90 9.76 9.07
N TYR A 249 12.19 8.87 10.02
CA TYR A 249 13.54 8.64 10.52
C TYR A 249 14.48 8.23 9.37
N ILE A 250 14.08 7.23 8.57
CA ILE A 250 14.87 6.74 7.42
C ILE A 250 15.15 7.88 6.43
N ARG A 251 14.13 8.68 6.09
CA ARG A 251 14.27 9.81 5.14
C ARG A 251 15.22 10.90 5.62
N THR A 252 15.32 11.07 6.93
CA THR A 252 15.98 12.22 7.56
C THR A 252 17.39 11.88 8.00
N TYR A 253 17.59 10.74 8.66
CA TYR A 253 18.83 10.41 9.37
C TYR A 253 19.66 9.29 8.71
N VAL A 254 19.10 8.53 7.76
CA VAL A 254 19.85 7.47 7.07
C VAL A 254 20.44 8.05 5.79
N ASP A 255 21.75 8.28 5.80
CA ASP A 255 22.52 8.73 4.65
C ASP A 255 23.11 7.54 3.85
N SER A 256 23.88 7.83 2.81
CA SER A 256 24.52 6.81 1.98
C SER A 256 25.62 6.04 2.73
N LEU A 257 26.30 6.68 3.68
CA LEU A 257 27.34 6.04 4.48
C LEU A 257 26.75 4.99 5.43
N ALA A 258 25.69 5.36 6.16
CA ALA A 258 24.95 4.46 7.03
C ALA A 258 24.27 3.34 6.23
N PHE A 259 23.79 3.65 5.02
CA PHE A 259 23.27 2.63 4.11
C PHE A 259 24.33 1.57 3.79
N ASP A 260 25.51 1.97 3.33
CA ASP A 260 26.56 1.03 2.93
C ASP A 260 27.17 0.24 4.11
N ALA A 261 27.33 0.90 5.26
CA ALA A 261 27.97 0.32 6.44
C ALA A 261 27.06 -0.61 7.23
N VAL A 262 25.76 -0.28 7.37
CA VAL A 262 24.84 -0.98 8.28
C VAL A 262 23.67 -1.61 7.52
N VAL A 263 22.98 -0.83 6.69
CA VAL A 263 21.71 -1.27 6.09
C VAL A 263 21.92 -2.29 4.98
N ARG A 264 22.86 -2.07 4.05
CA ARG A 264 23.14 -2.98 2.95
C ARG A 264 23.52 -4.38 3.44
N PRO A 265 24.45 -4.56 4.41
CA PRO A 265 24.69 -5.87 4.99
C PRO A 265 23.44 -6.52 5.61
N ALA A 266 22.57 -5.74 6.25
CA ALA A 266 21.30 -6.23 6.80
C ALA A 266 20.31 -6.64 5.71
N LEU A 267 20.20 -5.86 4.63
CA LEU A 267 19.42 -6.20 3.44
C LEU A 267 19.93 -7.51 2.82
N GLU A 268 21.24 -7.64 2.57
CA GLU A 268 21.82 -8.86 2.03
C GLU A 268 21.50 -10.08 2.90
N ARG A 269 21.65 -9.97 4.24
CA ARG A 269 21.26 -11.05 5.16
C ARG A 269 19.76 -11.36 5.11
N ALA A 270 18.90 -10.35 5.04
CA ALA A 270 17.45 -10.52 4.96
C ALA A 270 17.04 -11.20 3.65
N LEU A 271 17.55 -10.73 2.51
CA LEU A 271 17.27 -11.27 1.18
C LEU A 271 17.78 -12.73 1.06
N ASN A 272 18.97 -13.03 1.59
CA ASN A 272 19.49 -14.40 1.66
C ASN A 272 18.62 -15.35 2.50
N ARG A 273 17.83 -14.82 3.43
CA ARG A 273 16.85 -15.57 4.24
C ARG A 273 15.46 -15.64 3.60
N GLY A 274 15.26 -15.08 2.41
CA GLY A 274 13.95 -15.07 1.76
C GLY A 274 13.00 -13.97 2.26
N ILE A 275 13.50 -12.96 2.96
CA ILE A 275 12.69 -11.88 3.54
C ILE A 275 12.58 -10.73 2.54
N VAL A 276 11.35 -10.27 2.25
CA VAL A 276 11.09 -9.26 1.22
C VAL A 276 10.38 -8.01 1.76
N ILE A 277 9.43 -8.18 2.68
CA ILE A 277 8.54 -7.10 3.11
C ILE A 277 9.29 -5.96 3.82
N GLY A 278 10.17 -6.29 4.78
CA GLY A 278 11.02 -5.30 5.47
C GLY A 278 11.94 -4.55 4.50
N PRO A 279 12.77 -5.25 3.70
CA PRO A 279 13.60 -4.64 2.65
C PRO A 279 12.83 -3.70 1.71
N ARG A 280 11.65 -4.13 1.24
CA ARG A 280 10.80 -3.32 0.35
C ARG A 280 10.32 -2.05 1.03
N ALA A 281 9.86 -2.15 2.28
CA ALA A 281 9.41 -1.01 3.05
C ALA A 281 10.54 0.01 3.26
N PHE A 282 11.73 -0.45 3.63
CA PHE A 282 12.90 0.42 3.77
C PHE A 282 13.23 1.15 2.48
N LEU A 283 13.34 0.44 1.36
CA LEU A 283 13.70 1.04 0.06
C LEU A 283 12.64 2.01 -0.47
N THR A 284 11.38 1.83 -0.06
CA THR A 284 10.29 2.79 -0.34
C THR A 284 10.40 4.04 0.53
N ALA A 285 10.85 3.91 1.77
CA ALA A 285 11.07 5.03 2.68
C ALA A 285 12.36 5.79 2.39
N TYR A 286 13.43 5.08 2.02
CA TYR A 286 14.75 5.61 1.72
C TYR A 286 14.70 6.54 0.51
N THR A 287 15.18 7.78 0.68
CA THR A 287 15.09 8.82 -0.35
C THR A 287 16.40 9.05 -1.08
N LYS A 288 17.53 8.63 -0.49
CA LYS A 288 18.83 8.85 -1.10
C LYS A 288 19.07 7.84 -2.24
N PRO A 289 19.96 8.18 -3.18
CA PRO A 289 20.32 7.25 -4.23
C PRO A 289 21.09 6.03 -3.72
N ILE A 290 21.04 4.92 -4.47
CA ILE A 290 21.85 3.72 -4.21
C ILE A 290 23.02 3.69 -5.18
N PRO A 291 24.27 3.66 -4.70
CA PRO A 291 25.44 3.60 -5.56
C PRO A 291 25.46 2.32 -6.39
N VAL A 292 25.96 2.41 -7.63
CA VAL A 292 26.10 1.26 -8.55
C VAL A 292 26.78 0.05 -7.89
N PRO A 293 27.88 0.18 -7.12
CA PRO A 293 28.49 -0.97 -6.45
C PRO A 293 27.55 -1.67 -5.45
N SER A 294 26.75 -0.90 -4.72
CA SER A 294 25.80 -1.43 -3.74
C SER A 294 24.59 -2.06 -4.43
N PHE A 295 24.12 -1.51 -5.55
CA PHE A 295 23.14 -2.16 -6.41
C PHE A 295 23.63 -3.51 -6.93
N ARG A 296 24.86 -3.57 -7.46
CA ARG A 296 25.48 -4.82 -7.96
C ARG A 296 25.61 -5.88 -6.87
N ALA A 297 25.86 -5.49 -5.63
CA ALA A 297 25.90 -6.42 -4.50
C ALA A 297 24.51 -7.00 -4.15
N LEU A 298 23.46 -6.18 -4.25
CA LEU A 298 22.08 -6.58 -3.95
C LEU A 298 21.44 -7.41 -5.07
N LEU A 299 21.77 -7.14 -6.33
CA LEU A 299 21.13 -7.75 -7.50
C LEU A 299 21.13 -9.30 -7.47
N PRO A 300 22.26 -10.00 -7.21
CA PRO A 300 22.27 -11.46 -7.13
C PRO A 300 21.29 -12.03 -6.10
N GLN A 301 21.11 -11.34 -4.96
CA GLN A 301 20.19 -11.78 -3.92
C GLN A 301 18.74 -11.59 -4.33
N ILE A 302 18.42 -10.48 -5.00
CA ILE A 302 17.08 -10.23 -5.54
C ILE A 302 16.72 -11.25 -6.64
N LEU A 303 17.66 -11.56 -7.53
CA LEU A 303 17.46 -12.61 -8.55
C LEU A 303 17.28 -14.00 -7.90
N THR A 304 17.99 -14.28 -6.81
CA THR A 304 17.84 -15.54 -6.07
C THR A 304 16.46 -15.65 -5.41
N LEU A 305 15.90 -14.56 -4.89
CA LEU A 305 14.54 -14.53 -4.34
C LEU A 305 13.49 -14.98 -5.38
N ALA A 306 13.64 -14.55 -6.63
CA ALA A 306 12.73 -14.92 -7.71
C ALA A 306 12.69 -16.44 -7.95
N ARG A 307 13.76 -17.18 -7.62
CA ARG A 307 13.85 -18.63 -7.84
C ARG A 307 12.92 -19.44 -6.93
N ALA A 308 12.61 -18.96 -5.73
CA ALA A 308 11.87 -19.69 -4.71
C ALA A 308 10.71 -18.87 -4.12
N PRO A 309 9.61 -18.68 -4.88
CA PRO A 309 8.43 -17.95 -4.39
C PRO A 309 7.64 -18.70 -3.29
N ASN A 310 8.13 -19.85 -2.79
CA ASN A 310 7.58 -20.53 -1.61
C ASN A 310 8.03 -19.89 -0.27
N THR A 311 8.76 -18.77 -0.35
CA THR A 311 8.97 -17.87 0.78
C THR A 311 7.67 -17.08 1.03
N ALA A 312 7.44 -16.53 2.22
CA ALA A 312 6.21 -15.80 2.56
C ALA A 312 5.88 -14.57 1.66
N ALA A 313 6.73 -14.28 0.67
CA ALA A 313 6.62 -13.14 -0.24
C ALA A 313 5.96 -13.55 -1.56
N SER A 314 5.01 -12.73 -2.03
CA SER A 314 4.42 -12.93 -3.35
C SER A 314 5.38 -12.50 -4.46
N ILE A 315 5.14 -12.98 -5.70
CA ILE A 315 5.86 -12.50 -6.91
C ILE A 315 5.82 -10.97 -6.99
N ARG A 316 4.66 -10.38 -6.66
CA ARG A 316 4.46 -8.92 -6.64
C ARG A 316 5.38 -8.23 -5.65
N ASP A 317 5.55 -8.78 -4.44
CA ASP A 317 6.44 -8.19 -3.43
C ASP A 317 7.90 -8.17 -3.90
N ILE A 318 8.34 -9.23 -4.59
CA ILE A 318 9.69 -9.33 -5.15
C ILE A 318 9.89 -8.30 -6.28
N VAL A 319 8.90 -8.15 -7.16
CA VAL A 319 8.94 -7.17 -8.25
C VAL A 319 8.91 -5.75 -7.70
N ASP A 320 8.08 -5.47 -6.69
CA ASP A 320 8.00 -4.15 -6.05
C ASP A 320 9.28 -3.82 -5.26
N LEU A 321 9.94 -4.83 -4.66
CA LEU A 321 11.28 -4.68 -4.08
C LEU A 321 12.30 -4.26 -5.16
N PHE A 322 12.35 -5.00 -6.26
CA PHE A 322 13.26 -4.69 -7.37
C PHE A 322 12.99 -3.28 -7.94
N ARG A 323 11.72 -2.92 -8.14
CA ARG A 323 11.32 -1.58 -8.57
C ARG A 323 11.85 -0.50 -7.64
N ALA A 324 11.67 -0.67 -6.32
CA ALA A 324 12.15 0.29 -5.35
C ALA A 324 13.68 0.47 -5.42
N VAL A 325 14.43 -0.61 -5.64
CA VAL A 325 15.89 -0.53 -5.85
C VAL A 325 16.25 0.25 -7.13
N ILE A 326 15.58 -0.07 -8.26
CA ILE A 326 15.83 0.61 -9.54
C ILE A 326 15.51 2.11 -9.45
N GLU A 327 14.43 2.48 -8.78
CA GLU A 327 14.09 3.90 -8.55
C GLU A 327 15.18 4.65 -7.78
N ARG A 328 15.85 4.01 -6.82
CA ARG A 328 16.98 4.63 -6.09
C ARG A 328 18.25 4.67 -6.92
N LEU A 329 18.52 3.65 -7.75
CA LEU A 329 19.67 3.62 -8.65
C LEU A 329 19.61 4.80 -9.65
N ARG A 330 18.42 5.06 -10.22
CA ARG A 330 18.19 6.16 -11.17
C ARG A 330 18.47 7.55 -10.60
N ALA A 331 18.48 7.71 -9.27
CA ALA A 331 18.64 9.01 -8.63
C ALA A 331 20.12 9.46 -8.53
N GLU A 332 21.10 8.56 -8.69
CA GLU A 332 22.54 8.88 -8.54
C GLU A 332 23.26 8.99 -9.87
N ALA A 333 22.96 8.03 -10.75
CA ALA A 333 23.87 7.69 -11.83
C ALA A 333 23.80 8.71 -12.95
N THR A 334 24.97 9.02 -13.52
CA THR A 334 25.03 9.70 -14.81
C THR A 334 24.27 8.88 -15.85
N GLU A 335 23.67 9.55 -16.84
CA GLU A 335 22.84 8.85 -17.85
C GLU A 335 23.60 7.71 -18.54
N ILE A 336 24.91 7.89 -18.75
CA ILE A 336 25.79 6.89 -19.37
C ILE A 336 26.01 5.68 -18.45
N GLU A 337 26.43 5.90 -17.20
CA GLU A 337 26.66 4.80 -16.25
C GLU A 337 25.38 4.04 -15.94
N LEU A 338 24.27 4.77 -15.78
CA LEU A 338 22.95 4.19 -15.61
C LEU A 338 22.57 3.31 -16.81
N GLY A 339 22.75 3.81 -18.03
CA GLY A 339 22.45 3.06 -19.25
C GLY A 339 23.23 1.74 -19.33
N ILE A 340 24.52 1.76 -18.99
CA ILE A 340 25.37 0.55 -18.95
C ILE A 340 24.86 -0.42 -17.88
N GLU A 341 24.57 0.07 -16.67
CA GLU A 341 24.13 -0.78 -15.57
C GLU A 341 22.75 -1.40 -15.83
N LEU A 342 21.81 -0.64 -16.40
CA LEU A 342 20.49 -1.16 -16.76
C LEU A 342 20.59 -2.22 -17.87
N GLU A 343 21.50 -2.08 -18.82
CA GLU A 343 21.75 -3.11 -19.85
C GLU A 343 22.34 -4.38 -19.26
N GLN A 344 23.33 -4.25 -18.37
CA GLN A 344 23.91 -5.41 -17.67
C GLN A 344 22.86 -6.12 -16.81
N THR A 345 22.01 -5.36 -16.13
CA THR A 345 20.90 -5.88 -15.33
C THR A 345 19.90 -6.63 -16.21
N ARG A 346 19.54 -6.04 -17.36
CA ARG A 346 18.64 -6.66 -18.33
C ARG A 346 19.18 -8.00 -18.83
N GLU A 347 20.45 -8.04 -19.22
CA GLU A 347 21.10 -9.26 -19.66
C GLU A 347 21.22 -10.30 -18.54
N ALA A 348 21.49 -9.88 -17.30
CA ALA A 348 21.49 -10.79 -16.14
C ALA A 348 20.10 -11.43 -15.92
N ILE A 349 19.01 -10.65 -16.05
CA ILE A 349 17.63 -11.15 -15.95
C ILE A 349 17.32 -12.11 -17.10
N LEU A 350 17.65 -11.73 -18.35
CA LEU A 350 17.33 -12.50 -19.56
C LEU A 350 18.20 -13.75 -19.76
N ALA A 351 19.42 -13.77 -19.25
CA ALA A 351 20.30 -14.93 -19.31
C ALA A 351 19.71 -16.17 -18.62
N LEU A 352 18.91 -15.98 -17.57
CA LEU A 352 18.26 -17.06 -16.83
C LEU A 352 17.22 -17.82 -17.67
N PRO A 353 16.17 -17.18 -18.23
CA PRO A 353 15.21 -17.85 -19.10
C PRO A 353 15.84 -18.31 -20.42
N ARG A 354 16.74 -17.52 -21.05
CA ARG A 354 17.45 -17.94 -22.28
C ARG A 354 18.28 -19.21 -22.06
N GLY A 355 18.97 -19.30 -20.92
CA GLY A 355 19.76 -20.47 -20.54
C GLY A 355 18.94 -21.62 -19.95
N ARG A 356 17.60 -21.53 -19.90
CA ARG A 356 16.71 -22.49 -19.23
C ARG A 356 17.07 -22.75 -17.76
N LYS A 357 17.70 -21.78 -17.09
CA LYS A 357 18.11 -21.85 -15.67
C LYS A 357 17.02 -21.37 -14.72
N THR A 358 15.74 -21.61 -15.06
CA THR A 358 14.59 -21.15 -14.29
C THR A 358 13.90 -22.30 -13.58
N ALA A 359 13.72 -22.21 -12.26
CA ALA A 359 13.07 -23.24 -11.45
C ALA A 359 11.56 -23.45 -11.69
N SER A 360 10.78 -22.43 -12.08
CA SER A 360 9.32 -22.53 -12.21
C SER A 360 8.73 -21.43 -13.09
N GLY A 361 7.43 -21.53 -13.41
CA GLY A 361 6.67 -20.47 -14.06
C GLY A 361 6.63 -19.19 -13.22
N GLY A 362 6.42 -19.31 -11.90
CA GLY A 362 6.47 -18.17 -10.98
C GLY A 362 7.83 -17.46 -10.95
N HIS A 363 8.94 -18.22 -11.06
CA HIS A 363 10.28 -17.64 -11.20
C HIS A 363 10.40 -16.82 -12.49
N ARG A 364 9.92 -17.34 -13.63
CA ARG A 364 9.90 -16.58 -14.88
C ARG A 364 9.00 -15.34 -14.80
N ALA A 365 7.82 -15.45 -14.21
CA ALA A 365 6.92 -14.32 -14.00
C ALA A 365 7.58 -13.20 -13.16
N ALA A 366 8.30 -13.55 -12.10
CA ALA A 366 9.06 -12.59 -11.31
C ALA A 366 10.18 -11.92 -12.14
N LEU A 367 10.96 -12.69 -12.89
CA LEU A 367 12.02 -12.16 -13.76
C LEU A 367 11.48 -11.21 -14.83
N TYR A 368 10.37 -11.57 -15.49
CA TYR A 368 9.74 -10.71 -16.49
C TYR A 368 9.09 -9.47 -15.85
N GLY A 369 8.53 -9.60 -14.64
CA GLY A 369 8.06 -8.45 -13.87
C GLY A 369 9.18 -7.48 -13.49
N MET A 370 10.36 -7.99 -13.12
CA MET A 370 11.57 -7.18 -12.90
C MET A 370 12.01 -6.49 -14.19
N LEU A 371 12.02 -7.22 -15.32
CA LEU A 371 12.33 -6.66 -16.63
C LEU A 371 11.40 -5.49 -16.99
N GLY A 372 10.12 -5.56 -16.65
CA GLY A 372 9.15 -4.47 -16.83
C GLY A 372 9.38 -3.25 -15.94
N CYS A 373 10.23 -3.34 -14.91
CA CYS A 373 10.63 -2.19 -14.11
C CYS A 373 11.81 -1.40 -14.75
N LEU A 374 12.49 -2.01 -15.73
CA LEU A 374 13.56 -1.38 -16.49
C LEU A 374 12.97 -0.57 -17.64
N GLU A 375 13.68 0.49 -18.05
CA GLU A 375 13.32 1.22 -19.26
C GLU A 375 13.52 0.35 -20.50
N VAL A 376 12.78 0.71 -21.56
CA VAL A 376 12.92 0.06 -22.86
C VAL A 376 14.36 0.26 -23.37
N PRO A 377 15.06 -0.81 -23.82
CA PRO A 377 16.42 -0.69 -24.30
C PRO A 377 16.51 0.21 -25.54
N ARG A 378 17.71 0.73 -25.82
CA ARG A 378 17.96 1.50 -27.05
C ARG A 378 17.90 0.61 -28.29
N ASP A 379 18.35 -0.65 -28.19
CA ASP A 379 18.30 -1.64 -29.26
C ASP A 379 17.04 -2.53 -29.15
N VAL A 380 15.87 -1.93 -29.36
CA VAL A 380 14.60 -2.67 -29.41
C VAL A 380 14.52 -3.65 -30.58
N GLU A 381 15.26 -3.37 -31.66
CA GLU A 381 15.20 -4.16 -32.90
C GLU A 381 15.72 -5.59 -32.70
N ALA A 382 16.83 -5.75 -31.98
CA ALA A 382 17.36 -7.07 -31.65
C ALA A 382 16.58 -7.72 -30.49
N GLY A 383 16.10 -6.91 -29.55
CA GLY A 383 15.43 -7.37 -28.34
C GLY A 383 14.05 -8.00 -28.57
N VAL A 384 13.21 -7.37 -29.40
CA VAL A 384 11.81 -7.80 -29.62
C VAL A 384 11.71 -9.24 -30.16
N PRO A 385 12.45 -9.64 -31.23
CA PRO A 385 12.41 -11.01 -31.72
C PRO A 385 12.83 -12.04 -30.66
N ALA A 386 13.83 -11.73 -29.84
CA ALA A 386 14.29 -12.61 -28.77
C ALA A 386 13.23 -12.81 -27.68
N LEU A 387 12.53 -11.76 -27.28
CA LEU A 387 11.45 -11.84 -26.29
C LEU A 387 10.21 -12.54 -26.85
N LEU A 388 9.84 -12.30 -28.12
CA LEU A 388 8.76 -13.03 -28.80
C LEU A 388 9.05 -14.53 -28.86
N ALA A 389 10.31 -14.92 -29.12
CA ALA A 389 10.73 -16.31 -29.09
C ALA A 389 10.64 -16.92 -27.67
N LEU A 390 10.94 -16.15 -26.62
CA LEU A 390 10.72 -16.60 -25.24
C LEU A 390 9.24 -16.79 -24.93
N LEU A 391 8.38 -15.85 -25.33
CA LEU A 391 6.93 -15.94 -25.12
C LEU A 391 6.31 -17.13 -25.89
N ALA A 392 6.82 -17.44 -27.09
CA ALA A 392 6.35 -18.58 -27.88
C ALA A 392 6.66 -19.93 -27.23
N ASN A 393 7.69 -19.98 -26.38
CA ASN A 393 8.08 -21.17 -25.62
C ASN A 393 7.53 -21.17 -24.19
N GLU A 394 6.74 -20.16 -23.81
CA GLU A 394 6.20 -20.05 -22.47
C GLU A 394 5.00 -20.97 -22.27
N THR A 395 4.92 -21.61 -21.10
CA THR A 395 3.88 -22.57 -20.74
C THR A 395 3.13 -22.16 -19.47
N ALA A 396 3.65 -21.20 -18.72
CA ALA A 396 3.01 -20.66 -17.52
C ALA A 396 2.23 -19.37 -17.85
N PRO A 397 0.90 -19.33 -17.63
CA PRO A 397 0.07 -18.15 -17.91
C PRO A 397 0.59 -16.85 -17.27
N GLU A 398 1.00 -16.89 -16.01
CA GLU A 398 1.43 -15.70 -15.26
C GLU A 398 2.76 -15.16 -15.79
N ALA A 399 3.64 -16.06 -16.25
CA ALA A 399 4.89 -15.67 -16.89
C ALA A 399 4.64 -15.11 -18.29
N ALA A 400 3.71 -15.70 -19.04
CA ALA A 400 3.31 -15.21 -20.35
C ALA A 400 2.68 -13.82 -20.25
N GLU A 401 1.82 -13.57 -19.26
CA GLU A 401 1.23 -12.26 -18.99
C GLU A 401 2.30 -11.22 -18.63
N ALA A 402 3.21 -11.54 -17.72
CA ALA A 402 4.30 -10.64 -17.33
C ALA A 402 5.21 -10.30 -18.53
N LEU A 403 5.60 -11.29 -19.33
CA LEU A 403 6.42 -11.07 -20.53
C LEU A 403 5.65 -10.31 -21.62
N GLY A 404 4.36 -10.60 -21.79
CA GLY A 404 3.47 -9.87 -22.70
C GLY A 404 3.41 -8.39 -22.35
N SER A 405 3.29 -8.03 -21.07
CA SER A 405 3.31 -6.62 -20.64
C SER A 405 4.65 -5.92 -20.93
N VAL A 406 5.79 -6.62 -20.79
CA VAL A 406 7.10 -6.07 -21.20
C VAL A 406 7.15 -5.85 -22.70
N LEU A 407 6.74 -6.86 -23.48
CA LEU A 407 6.72 -6.82 -24.93
C LEU A 407 5.82 -5.72 -25.48
N GLU A 408 4.72 -5.38 -24.80
CA GLU A 408 3.83 -4.28 -25.19
C GLU A 408 4.61 -2.96 -25.29
N GLY A 409 5.39 -2.61 -24.26
CA GLY A 409 6.21 -1.40 -24.27
C GLY A 409 7.35 -1.44 -25.29
N TRP A 410 7.98 -2.60 -25.47
CA TRP A 410 9.12 -2.76 -26.39
C TRP A 410 8.68 -2.73 -27.86
N ILE A 411 7.57 -3.40 -28.19
CA ILE A 411 6.97 -3.30 -29.52
C ILE A 411 6.47 -1.88 -29.74
N GLY A 412 5.82 -1.25 -28.75
CA GLY A 412 5.42 0.16 -28.85
C GLY A 412 6.59 1.06 -29.26
N ALA A 413 7.73 0.95 -28.58
CA ALA A 413 8.94 1.68 -28.92
C ALA A 413 9.49 1.31 -30.32
N LEU A 414 9.47 0.03 -30.70
CA LEU A 414 9.85 -0.43 -32.05
C LEU A 414 9.00 0.25 -33.13
N LEU A 415 7.69 0.41 -32.91
CA LEU A 415 6.76 1.01 -33.87
C LEU A 415 6.88 2.54 -33.97
N THR A 416 7.45 3.20 -32.96
CA THR A 416 7.74 4.64 -32.96
C THR A 416 9.14 4.98 -33.42
N SER A 417 10.02 3.99 -33.53
CA SER A 417 11.40 4.15 -33.96
C SER A 417 11.48 4.12 -35.50
N ASP A 418 12.54 4.68 -36.09
CA ASP A 418 12.79 4.68 -37.55
C ASP A 418 13.28 3.31 -38.04
N VAL A 419 12.47 2.29 -37.76
CA VAL A 419 12.79 0.87 -37.96
C VAL A 419 12.20 0.43 -39.30
N PRO A 420 12.86 -0.48 -40.03
CA PRO A 420 12.29 -1.05 -41.24
C PRO A 420 10.89 -1.63 -41.01
N VAL A 421 9.90 -1.18 -41.79
CA VAL A 421 8.49 -1.61 -41.75
C VAL A 421 8.33 -3.13 -41.71
N LYS A 422 9.25 -3.86 -42.37
CA LYS A 422 9.30 -5.33 -42.35
C LYS A 422 9.40 -5.90 -40.92
N LYS A 423 10.23 -5.34 -40.05
CA LYS A 423 10.42 -5.84 -38.67
C LYS A 423 9.15 -5.68 -37.83
N ALA A 424 8.41 -4.59 -38.04
CA ALA A 424 7.11 -4.38 -37.41
C ALA A 424 6.07 -5.40 -37.89
N GLY A 425 6.03 -5.66 -39.20
CA GLY A 425 5.20 -6.72 -39.77
C GLY A 425 5.54 -8.11 -39.24
N ASP A 426 6.83 -8.45 -39.14
CA ASP A 426 7.31 -9.73 -38.59
C ASP A 426 6.91 -9.91 -37.12
N ALA A 427 7.00 -8.85 -36.31
CA ALA A 427 6.52 -8.85 -34.93
C ALA A 427 5.01 -9.09 -34.86
N GLY A 428 4.22 -8.44 -35.72
CA GLY A 428 2.78 -8.64 -35.82
C GLY A 428 2.42 -10.07 -36.22
N ALA A 429 3.14 -10.65 -37.19
CA ALA A 429 2.96 -12.04 -37.60
C ALA A 429 3.26 -13.04 -36.47
N ALA A 430 4.31 -12.79 -35.67
CA ALA A 430 4.62 -13.60 -34.49
C ALA A 430 3.51 -13.53 -33.43
N VAL A 431 2.96 -12.34 -33.18
CA VAL A 431 1.82 -12.16 -32.26
C VAL A 431 0.59 -12.93 -32.75
N VAL A 432 0.26 -12.86 -34.04
CA VAL A 432 -0.85 -13.60 -34.65
C VAL A 432 -0.67 -15.11 -34.51
N HIS A 433 0.55 -15.61 -34.72
CA HIS A 433 0.85 -17.02 -34.50
C HIS A 433 0.54 -17.45 -33.06
N GLY A 434 0.89 -16.63 -32.06
CA GLY A 434 0.56 -16.86 -30.66
C GLY A 434 -0.94 -16.78 -30.33
N MET A 435 -1.66 -15.84 -30.93
CA MET A 435 -3.13 -15.74 -30.80
C MET A 435 -3.86 -16.97 -31.37
N GLY A 436 -3.24 -17.63 -32.36
CA GLY A 436 -3.74 -18.84 -33.03
C GLY A 436 -3.45 -20.15 -32.31
N LEU A 437 -2.81 -20.13 -31.13
CA LEU A 437 -2.59 -21.34 -30.34
C LEU A 437 -3.92 -22.06 -30.06
N LYS A 438 -3.95 -23.39 -30.24
CA LYS A 438 -5.17 -24.17 -30.03
C LYS A 438 -5.58 -24.12 -28.56
N SER A 439 -6.83 -23.73 -28.28
CA SER A 439 -7.38 -23.73 -26.92
C SER A 439 -7.37 -25.14 -26.33
N GLY A 440 -6.48 -25.35 -25.37
CA GLY A 440 -6.37 -26.56 -24.57
C GLY A 440 -6.05 -26.21 -23.11
N ALA A 441 -6.25 -27.18 -22.21
CA ALA A 441 -5.89 -27.02 -20.81
C ALA A 441 -4.39 -26.66 -20.67
N GLY A 442 -4.09 -25.57 -19.96
CA GLY A 442 -2.73 -25.03 -19.80
C GLY A 442 -2.26 -24.05 -20.87
N VAL A 443 -2.88 -24.03 -22.06
CA VAL A 443 -2.51 -23.11 -23.16
C VAL A 443 -3.41 -21.87 -23.19
N ALA A 444 -4.63 -21.96 -22.67
CA ALA A 444 -5.60 -20.86 -22.69
C ALA A 444 -5.06 -19.56 -22.07
N GLY A 445 -4.37 -19.65 -20.93
CA GLY A 445 -3.77 -18.49 -20.27
C GLY A 445 -2.62 -17.86 -21.07
N VAL A 446 -1.76 -18.68 -21.68
CA VAL A 446 -0.68 -18.20 -22.56
C VAL A 446 -1.26 -17.55 -23.83
N ARG A 447 -2.29 -18.17 -24.43
CA ARG A 447 -3.03 -17.61 -25.56
C ARG A 447 -3.64 -16.25 -25.21
N ARG A 448 -4.24 -16.13 -24.02
CA ARG A 448 -4.78 -14.86 -23.50
C ARG A 448 -3.70 -13.78 -23.40
N ALA A 449 -2.48 -14.12 -22.96
CA ALA A 449 -1.36 -13.17 -22.93
C ALA A 449 -0.96 -12.67 -24.33
N TRP A 450 -0.97 -13.54 -25.36
CA TRP A 450 -0.74 -13.13 -26.75
C TRP A 450 -1.80 -12.17 -27.28
N TRP A 451 -3.08 -12.45 -26.97
CA TRP A 451 -4.19 -11.55 -27.29
C TRP A 451 -4.04 -10.19 -26.60
N MET A 452 -3.70 -10.19 -25.30
CA MET A 452 -3.45 -8.97 -24.54
C MET A 452 -2.27 -8.17 -25.10
N LEU A 453 -1.18 -8.83 -25.50
CA LEU A 453 -0.03 -8.19 -26.13
C LEU A 453 -0.43 -7.49 -27.44
N GLY A 454 -1.08 -8.21 -28.36
CA GLY A 454 -1.50 -7.64 -29.64
C GLY A 454 -2.46 -6.46 -29.46
N ALA A 455 -3.45 -6.63 -28.58
CA ALA A 455 -4.43 -5.61 -28.29
C ALA A 455 -3.83 -4.40 -27.57
N GLY A 456 -2.97 -4.61 -26.59
CA GLY A 456 -2.25 -3.56 -25.86
C GLY A 456 -1.43 -2.68 -26.79
N VAL A 457 -0.63 -3.28 -27.67
CA VAL A 457 0.17 -2.57 -28.68
C VAL A 457 -0.73 -1.74 -29.62
N LEU A 458 -1.82 -2.33 -30.13
CA LEU A 458 -2.77 -1.60 -30.99
C LEU A 458 -3.46 -0.45 -30.26
N TRP A 459 -3.73 -0.62 -28.96
CA TRP A 459 -4.42 0.38 -28.16
C TRP A 459 -3.50 1.54 -27.77
N ALA A 460 -2.25 1.26 -27.40
CA ALA A 460 -1.26 2.25 -26.96
C ALA A 460 -0.54 2.96 -28.11
N GLY A 461 -0.37 2.30 -29.26
CA GLY A 461 0.46 2.79 -30.36
C GLY A 461 -0.04 4.07 -31.04
N ALA A 462 0.92 4.87 -31.52
CA ALA A 462 0.68 6.02 -32.38
C ALA A 462 0.28 5.54 -33.78
N ARG A 463 -0.90 5.95 -34.25
CA ARG A 463 -1.52 5.38 -35.47
C ARG A 463 -0.89 5.83 -36.78
N ASP A 464 0.00 6.80 -36.73
CA ASP A 464 0.45 7.54 -37.90
C ASP A 464 1.76 6.98 -38.49
N SER A 465 2.38 5.95 -37.89
CA SER A 465 3.60 5.36 -38.43
C SER A 465 3.31 4.18 -39.39
N GLU A 466 4.09 4.09 -40.47
CA GLU A 466 4.00 2.95 -41.40
C GLU A 466 4.30 1.61 -40.72
N ALA A 467 5.20 1.64 -39.72
CA ALA A 467 5.51 0.48 -38.88
C ALA A 467 4.26 0.02 -38.10
N TYR A 468 3.53 0.96 -37.47
CA TYR A 468 2.26 0.65 -36.81
C TYR A 468 1.23 0.07 -37.79
N SER A 469 1.07 0.69 -38.96
CA SER A 469 0.19 0.16 -40.02
C SER A 469 0.57 -1.27 -40.41
N ALA A 470 1.85 -1.57 -40.59
CA ALA A 470 2.30 -2.92 -40.94
C ALA A 470 2.03 -3.95 -39.83
N PHE A 471 2.31 -3.60 -38.57
CA PHE A 471 1.97 -4.44 -37.42
C PHE A 471 0.45 -4.69 -37.36
N ALA A 472 -0.36 -3.64 -37.44
CA ALA A 472 -1.81 -3.74 -37.37
C ALA A 472 -2.42 -4.52 -38.54
N ARG A 473 -1.92 -4.35 -39.77
CA ARG A 473 -2.34 -5.14 -40.94
C ARG A 473 -2.09 -6.64 -40.72
N ALA A 474 -0.98 -7.01 -40.10
CA ALA A 474 -0.69 -8.41 -39.79
C ALA A 474 -1.74 -9.01 -38.84
N LEU A 475 -2.24 -8.23 -37.86
CA LEU A 475 -3.23 -8.68 -36.87
C LEU A 475 -4.67 -8.76 -37.41
N LEU A 476 -5.02 -8.00 -38.46
CA LEU A 476 -6.40 -7.91 -38.98
C LEU A 476 -7.07 -9.28 -39.22
N PRO A 477 -6.43 -10.29 -39.87
CA PRO A 477 -7.09 -11.57 -40.12
C PRO A 477 -7.45 -12.33 -38.84
N ALA A 478 -6.61 -12.27 -37.80
CA ALA A 478 -6.86 -12.95 -36.54
C ALA A 478 -8.01 -12.28 -35.75
N LEU A 479 -8.04 -10.94 -35.75
CA LEU A 479 -9.11 -10.17 -35.12
C LEU A 479 -10.46 -10.42 -35.81
N ASP A 480 -10.49 -10.41 -37.15
CA ASP A 480 -11.69 -10.70 -37.93
C ASP A 480 -12.16 -12.14 -37.71
N ALA A 481 -11.24 -13.11 -37.71
CA ALA A 481 -11.57 -14.51 -37.44
C ALA A 481 -12.21 -14.71 -36.04
N ALA A 482 -11.70 -14.04 -35.01
CA ALA A 482 -12.27 -14.14 -33.65
C ALA A 482 -13.67 -13.51 -33.55
N LEU A 483 -13.92 -12.39 -34.23
CA LEU A 483 -15.28 -11.84 -34.32
C LEU A 483 -16.23 -12.78 -35.08
N ASN A 484 -15.79 -13.34 -36.20
CA ASN A 484 -16.60 -14.25 -37.00
C ASN A 484 -16.89 -15.58 -36.27
N ALA A 485 -15.96 -16.06 -35.44
CA ALA A 485 -16.15 -17.26 -34.64
C ALA A 485 -17.27 -17.12 -33.59
N LEU A 486 -17.61 -15.89 -33.17
CA LEU A 486 -18.70 -15.62 -32.25
C LEU A 486 -20.09 -15.77 -32.91
N GLY A 487 -20.20 -15.56 -34.24
CA GLY A 487 -21.44 -15.68 -34.99
C GLY A 487 -22.57 -14.80 -34.44
N THR A 488 -23.72 -15.40 -34.10
CA THR A 488 -24.86 -14.70 -33.44
C THR A 488 -24.74 -14.63 -31.89
N GLY A 489 -23.63 -15.08 -31.34
CA GLY A 489 -22.95 -14.46 -30.20
C GLY A 489 -23.38 -14.75 -28.77
N ILE A 490 -24.52 -15.39 -28.51
CA ILE A 490 -24.99 -15.53 -27.11
C ILE A 490 -24.45 -16.82 -26.44
N GLY A 491 -24.20 -17.88 -27.21
CA GLY A 491 -23.85 -19.22 -26.70
C GLY A 491 -22.36 -19.59 -26.71
N ALA A 492 -21.47 -18.68 -27.13
CA ALA A 492 -20.04 -18.99 -27.21
C ALA A 492 -19.42 -19.18 -25.82
N LYS A 493 -18.29 -19.91 -25.76
CA LYS A 493 -17.49 -20.07 -24.53
C LYS A 493 -16.91 -18.72 -24.08
N ASP A 494 -16.65 -18.58 -22.79
CA ASP A 494 -16.13 -17.33 -22.19
C ASP A 494 -14.86 -16.82 -22.88
N ASP A 495 -13.91 -17.71 -23.19
CA ASP A 495 -12.66 -17.33 -23.87
C ASP A 495 -12.92 -16.73 -25.26
N ALA A 496 -13.81 -17.35 -26.04
CA ALA A 496 -14.16 -16.87 -27.38
C ALA A 496 -14.93 -15.54 -27.32
N LEU A 497 -15.81 -15.37 -26.33
CA LEU A 497 -16.51 -14.12 -26.09
C LEU A 497 -15.53 -13.00 -25.73
N TRP A 498 -14.55 -13.29 -24.86
CA TRP A 498 -13.51 -12.34 -24.50
C TRP A 498 -12.62 -11.97 -25.69
N GLU A 499 -12.14 -12.95 -26.46
CA GLU A 499 -11.34 -12.71 -27.69
C GLU A 499 -12.12 -11.85 -28.69
N ALA A 500 -13.43 -12.08 -28.83
CA ALA A 500 -14.30 -11.26 -29.67
C ALA A 500 -14.47 -9.84 -29.13
N CYS A 501 -14.57 -9.63 -27.80
CA CYS A 501 -14.61 -8.28 -27.22
C CYS A 501 -13.31 -7.52 -27.46
N VAL A 502 -12.16 -8.17 -27.24
CA VAL A 502 -10.84 -7.61 -27.54
C VAL A 502 -10.71 -7.28 -29.03
N SER A 503 -11.18 -8.17 -29.90
CA SER A 503 -11.16 -7.97 -31.36
C SER A 503 -12.05 -6.83 -31.79
N ALA A 504 -13.28 -6.74 -31.25
CA ALA A 504 -14.20 -5.64 -31.50
C ALA A 504 -13.58 -4.31 -31.10
N ALA A 505 -13.03 -4.21 -29.89
CA ALA A 505 -12.35 -3.01 -29.41
C ALA A 505 -11.21 -2.58 -30.35
N CYS A 506 -10.35 -3.50 -30.75
CA CYS A 506 -9.22 -3.19 -31.64
C CYS A 506 -9.68 -2.78 -33.04
N LEU A 507 -10.61 -3.53 -33.65
CA LEU A 507 -11.10 -3.25 -35.00
C LEU A 507 -11.92 -1.96 -35.07
N LEU A 508 -12.76 -1.68 -34.08
CA LEU A 508 -13.52 -0.43 -33.99
C LEU A 508 -12.58 0.76 -33.76
N ARG A 509 -11.52 0.58 -32.95
CA ARG A 509 -10.48 1.58 -32.79
C ARG A 509 -9.81 1.91 -34.13
N LEU A 510 -9.42 0.89 -34.91
CA LEU A 510 -8.83 1.07 -36.25
C LEU A 510 -9.82 1.68 -37.24
N ALA A 511 -11.11 1.31 -37.16
CA ALA A 511 -12.18 1.85 -38.00
C ALA A 511 -12.44 3.34 -37.73
N ALA A 512 -12.22 3.82 -36.50
CA ALA A 512 -12.46 5.20 -36.12
C ALA A 512 -11.46 6.21 -36.74
N GLY A 513 -10.35 5.76 -37.33
CA GLY A 513 -9.42 6.66 -38.01
C GLY A 513 -8.05 6.06 -38.30
N GLY A 514 -7.30 6.73 -39.18
CA GLY A 514 -5.99 6.29 -39.68
C GLY A 514 -6.07 5.57 -41.03
N GLU A 515 -4.92 5.15 -41.55
CA GLU A 515 -4.77 4.51 -42.86
C GLU A 515 -5.60 3.22 -43.01
N LEU A 516 -5.80 2.50 -41.91
CA LEU A 516 -6.50 1.21 -41.87
C LEU A 516 -8.01 1.33 -41.68
N ALA A 517 -8.55 2.54 -41.51
CA ALA A 517 -9.97 2.75 -41.25
C ALA A 517 -10.87 2.12 -42.32
N LYS A 518 -10.57 2.37 -43.60
CA LYS A 518 -11.34 1.81 -44.73
C LYS A 518 -11.31 0.28 -44.76
N HIS A 519 -10.16 -0.31 -44.41
CA HIS A 519 -10.00 -1.76 -44.36
C HIS A 519 -10.82 -2.35 -43.20
N ALA A 520 -10.72 -1.78 -42.00
CA ALA A 520 -11.46 -2.24 -40.82
C ALA A 520 -12.98 -2.09 -40.98
N VAL A 521 -13.46 -0.94 -41.48
CA VAL A 521 -14.89 -0.71 -41.82
C VAL A 521 -15.35 -1.62 -42.97
N GLY A 522 -14.44 -2.08 -43.82
CA GLY A 522 -14.72 -3.05 -44.88
C GLY A 522 -15.12 -4.43 -44.36
N LEU A 523 -14.71 -4.80 -43.14
CA LEU A 523 -14.94 -6.13 -42.59
C LEU A 523 -16.42 -6.36 -42.25
N PRO A 524 -17.05 -7.46 -42.73
CA PRO A 524 -18.45 -7.74 -42.47
C PRO A 524 -18.82 -7.76 -40.98
N ALA A 525 -17.95 -8.32 -40.13
CA ALA A 525 -18.18 -8.39 -38.69
C ALA A 525 -18.21 -7.01 -38.03
N VAL A 526 -17.35 -6.09 -38.47
CA VAL A 526 -17.33 -4.69 -38.00
C VAL A 526 -18.58 -3.96 -38.47
N ARG A 527 -18.96 -4.12 -39.75
CA ARG A 527 -20.21 -3.55 -40.30
C ARG A 527 -21.44 -3.99 -39.53
N ALA A 528 -21.50 -5.26 -39.15
CA ALA A 528 -22.61 -5.80 -38.36
C ALA A 528 -22.68 -5.19 -36.95
N ILE A 529 -21.54 -4.80 -36.36
CA ILE A 529 -21.50 -4.15 -35.05
C ILE A 529 -21.91 -2.67 -35.12
N ILE A 530 -21.48 -1.95 -36.15
CA ILE A 530 -21.75 -0.50 -36.32
C ILE A 530 -23.09 -0.19 -36.99
N ALA A 531 -23.76 -1.19 -37.57
CA ALA A 531 -25.03 -1.00 -38.26
C ALA A 531 -26.08 -0.38 -37.31
N PRO A 532 -26.91 0.56 -37.79
CA PRO A 532 -27.98 1.13 -36.98
C PRO A 532 -28.88 0.01 -36.46
N VAL A 533 -29.30 0.13 -35.19
CA VAL A 533 -30.19 -0.81 -34.50
C VAL A 533 -31.62 -0.65 -35.06
N SER A 534 -31.82 -0.98 -36.32
CA SER A 534 -33.11 -0.85 -37.02
C SER A 534 -33.71 -2.20 -37.40
N GLY A 535 -33.14 -3.32 -36.92
CA GLY A 535 -33.65 -4.68 -37.15
C GLY A 535 -33.97 -5.42 -35.84
N ASP A 536 -34.84 -6.42 -35.93
CA ASP A 536 -35.37 -7.22 -34.79
C ASP A 536 -34.31 -8.03 -34.01
N LYS A 537 -33.02 -7.97 -34.38
CA LYS A 537 -31.93 -8.68 -33.70
C LYS A 537 -30.90 -7.67 -33.16
N PRO A 538 -30.73 -7.55 -31.83
CA PRO A 538 -29.72 -6.68 -31.26
C PRO A 538 -28.32 -7.18 -31.64
N VAL A 539 -27.41 -6.25 -31.94
CA VAL A 539 -25.98 -6.55 -32.05
C VAL A 539 -25.54 -7.26 -30.78
N TRP A 540 -24.78 -8.36 -30.91
CA TRP A 540 -24.40 -9.21 -29.78
C TRP A 540 -23.73 -8.43 -28.64
N LEU A 541 -23.00 -7.36 -28.96
CA LEU A 541 -22.31 -6.49 -28.00
C LEU A 541 -23.29 -5.78 -27.04
N PHE A 542 -24.51 -5.48 -27.50
CA PHE A 542 -25.58 -4.86 -26.70
C PHE A 542 -26.52 -5.91 -26.07
N ASN A 543 -26.18 -7.20 -26.12
CA ASN A 543 -27.02 -8.23 -25.54
C ASN A 543 -26.82 -8.31 -24.02
N GLU A 544 -27.91 -8.22 -23.24
CA GLU A 544 -27.90 -8.30 -21.77
C GLU A 544 -27.14 -9.53 -21.24
N ARG A 545 -27.21 -10.68 -21.94
CA ARG A 545 -26.49 -11.91 -21.53
C ARG A 545 -24.98 -11.82 -21.66
N VAL A 546 -24.48 -10.91 -22.50
CA VAL A 546 -23.04 -10.62 -22.61
C VAL A 546 -22.60 -9.80 -21.40
N TYR A 547 -23.37 -8.77 -21.02
CA TYR A 547 -23.11 -7.98 -19.80
C TYR A 547 -23.15 -8.83 -18.54
N SER A 548 -24.09 -9.78 -18.43
CA SER A 548 -24.19 -10.65 -17.25
C SER A 548 -23.04 -11.65 -17.13
N ARG A 549 -22.28 -11.87 -18.21
CA ARG A 549 -21.14 -12.81 -18.26
C ARG A 549 -19.80 -12.10 -18.11
N ILE A 550 -19.67 -10.92 -18.74
CA ILE A 550 -18.47 -10.09 -18.65
C ILE A 550 -18.49 -9.34 -17.33
N GLY A 551 -17.48 -9.55 -16.50
CA GLY A 551 -17.44 -8.94 -15.17
C GLY A 551 -18.11 -9.76 -14.06
N ALA A 552 -18.73 -10.90 -14.40
CA ALA A 552 -19.24 -11.83 -13.39
C ALA A 552 -18.07 -12.41 -12.57
N ALA A 553 -18.24 -12.49 -11.25
CA ALA A 553 -17.29 -13.17 -10.40
C ALA A 553 -17.26 -14.66 -10.79
N LYS A 554 -16.14 -15.10 -11.35
CA LYS A 554 -15.89 -16.52 -11.66
C LYS A 554 -14.99 -17.05 -10.56
N ASP A 555 -15.41 -18.09 -9.86
CA ASP A 555 -14.68 -18.62 -8.67
C ASP A 555 -13.21 -18.99 -8.95
N ALA A 556 -12.86 -19.24 -10.22
CA ALA A 556 -11.52 -19.59 -10.68
C ALA A 556 -10.69 -18.42 -11.26
N VAL A 557 -11.28 -17.22 -11.42
CA VAL A 557 -10.64 -16.07 -12.07
C VAL A 557 -10.49 -14.93 -11.05
N GLY A 558 -9.26 -14.49 -10.81
CA GLY A 558 -8.97 -13.40 -9.88
C GLY A 558 -9.61 -12.07 -10.33
N MET A 559 -9.89 -11.19 -9.37
CA MET A 559 -10.55 -9.88 -9.58
C MET A 559 -9.93 -9.04 -10.71
N VAL A 560 -8.59 -9.05 -10.83
CA VAL A 560 -7.86 -8.31 -11.86
C VAL A 560 -8.21 -8.78 -13.27
N ALA A 561 -8.35 -10.08 -13.48
CA ALA A 561 -8.73 -10.62 -14.79
C ALA A 561 -10.17 -10.25 -15.13
N THR A 562 -11.07 -10.21 -14.15
CA THR A 562 -12.45 -9.73 -14.32
C THR A 562 -12.51 -8.25 -14.70
N GLU A 563 -11.69 -7.40 -14.07
CA GLU A 563 -11.57 -5.97 -14.41
C GLU A 563 -11.05 -5.78 -15.84
N GLN A 564 -10.07 -6.58 -16.28
CA GLN A 564 -9.57 -6.55 -17.65
C GLN A 564 -10.65 -6.96 -18.67
N GLU A 565 -11.47 -7.98 -18.38
CA GLU A 565 -12.58 -8.38 -19.27
C GLU A 565 -13.57 -7.23 -19.45
N ALA A 566 -13.96 -6.59 -18.34
CA ALA A 566 -14.84 -5.45 -18.36
C ALA A 566 -14.24 -4.25 -19.13
N LEU A 567 -12.95 -3.98 -18.94
CA LEU A 567 -12.25 -2.89 -19.63
C LEU A 567 -12.31 -3.03 -21.16
N TRP A 568 -12.01 -4.22 -21.69
CA TRP A 568 -12.02 -4.44 -23.15
C TRP A 568 -13.43 -4.38 -23.74
N PHE A 569 -14.42 -4.83 -22.99
CA PHE A 569 -15.81 -4.70 -23.38
C PHE A 569 -16.26 -3.23 -23.43
N VAL A 570 -15.93 -2.43 -22.41
CA VAL A 570 -16.19 -0.97 -22.42
C VAL A 570 -15.50 -0.30 -23.60
N ARG A 571 -14.23 -0.65 -23.88
CA ARG A 571 -13.48 -0.16 -25.04
C ARG A 571 -14.16 -0.50 -26.37
N ALA A 572 -14.78 -1.68 -26.48
CA ALA A 572 -15.54 -2.05 -27.67
C ALA A 572 -16.79 -1.16 -27.83
N LEU A 573 -17.54 -0.90 -26.75
CA LEU A 573 -18.69 0.00 -26.76
C LEU A 573 -18.29 1.43 -27.16
N ASP A 574 -17.24 1.97 -26.56
CA ASP A 574 -16.70 3.28 -26.89
C ASP A 574 -16.31 3.37 -28.38
N GLY A 575 -15.73 2.29 -28.91
CA GLY A 575 -15.37 2.18 -30.32
C GLY A 575 -16.58 2.29 -31.27
N VAL A 576 -17.72 1.72 -30.90
CA VAL A 576 -18.96 1.85 -31.69
C VAL A 576 -19.37 3.32 -31.79
N TRP A 577 -19.37 4.03 -30.66
CA TRP A 577 -19.73 5.44 -30.63
C TRP A 577 -18.73 6.31 -31.40
N ALA A 578 -17.43 6.02 -31.29
CA ALA A 578 -16.40 6.76 -32.01
C ALA A 578 -16.56 6.64 -33.54
N VAL A 579 -16.82 5.43 -34.05
CA VAL A 579 -17.06 5.22 -35.49
C VAL A 579 -18.34 5.92 -35.95
N ALA A 580 -19.42 5.83 -35.16
CA ALA A 580 -20.69 6.48 -35.48
C ALA A 580 -20.57 8.02 -35.52
N ALA A 581 -19.82 8.61 -34.58
CA ALA A 581 -19.58 10.04 -34.54
C ALA A 581 -18.67 10.51 -35.69
N GLY A 582 -17.61 9.75 -36.01
CA GLY A 582 -16.65 10.10 -37.07
C GLY A 582 -17.24 10.07 -38.49
N GLY A 583 -18.25 9.23 -38.72
CA GLY A 583 -18.98 9.14 -40.00
C GLY A 583 -19.70 10.42 -40.44
N SER A 584 -19.87 11.40 -39.54
CA SER A 584 -20.51 12.68 -39.85
C SER A 584 -19.58 13.73 -40.48
N SER A 585 -18.27 13.48 -40.56
CA SER A 585 -17.27 14.42 -41.12
C SER A 585 -16.72 14.05 -42.50
N CYS A 586 -17.04 12.85 -43.02
CA CYS A 586 -16.52 12.31 -44.29
C CYS A 586 -17.61 11.90 -45.30
N ALA A 587 -18.88 12.30 -45.07
CA ALA A 587 -19.99 12.09 -46.00
C ALA A 587 -20.28 13.34 -46.81
#